data_AF-A0A439P4Z7-F1
#
_entry.id   AF-A0A439P4Z7-F1
#
_cell.length_a   1.000
_cell.length_b   1.000
_cell.length_c   1.000
_cell.angle_alpha   90.00
_cell.angle_beta   90.00
_cell.angle_gamma   90.00
#
_symmetry.space_group_name_H-M   'P 1'
#
loop_
_entity.id
_entity.type
_entity.pdbx_description
1 polymer ?
#
loop_
_entity_poly.entity_id
_entity_poly.type
_entity_poly.pdbx_seq_one_letter_code
_entity_poly.pdbx_strand_id
1 'polypeptide(L)'
;MTEEWRVIADFPDYAVSNLGQVKRLTSRTCAKAGTILKQAWRGGRGTHKGYLAVDLCRDGRKSTQSVHVLVTEAFHGKRPEGMVPNHQDGDTANNRASNLEWATQSRNVQHAYDIGLSDAKGERNGQAKLTERDVIAIRQLSTGRRGEFTAIAKQFGISQRQTADIIHRKAWPHVGGGA
;
A
#
# COMPACT_ATOMS: atom_id res chain seq x y z
N MET A 1 -23.35 -10.39 13.22
CA MET A 1 -23.52 -10.21 11.76
C MET A 1 -23.65 -11.57 11.12
N THR A 2 -24.65 -11.74 10.26
CA THR A 2 -24.81 -12.94 9.44
C THR A 2 -23.86 -12.88 8.25
N GLU A 3 -23.37 -14.04 7.81
CA GLU A 3 -22.55 -14.11 6.60
C GLU A 3 -23.45 -13.95 5.37
N GLU A 4 -23.18 -12.91 4.58
CA GLU A 4 -23.88 -12.61 3.34
C GLU A 4 -23.03 -13.07 2.16
N TRP A 5 -23.66 -13.65 1.15
CA TRP A 5 -23.00 -14.15 -0.06
C TRP A 5 -23.52 -13.43 -1.29
N ARG A 6 -22.61 -12.98 -2.16
CA ARG A 6 -22.95 -12.33 -3.44
C ARG A 6 -22.24 -13.02 -4.59
N VAL A 7 -22.93 -13.16 -5.72
CA VAL A 7 -22.36 -13.73 -6.96
C VAL A 7 -21.27 -12.81 -7.50
N ILE A 8 -20.16 -13.38 -7.94
CA ILE A 8 -19.09 -12.63 -8.60
C ILE A 8 -19.50 -12.39 -10.06
N ALA A 9 -19.71 -11.14 -10.46
CA ALA A 9 -20.32 -10.81 -11.76
C ALA A 9 -19.59 -11.44 -12.96
N ASP A 10 -18.26 -11.40 -12.96
CA ASP A 10 -17.45 -11.98 -14.04
C ASP A 10 -17.27 -13.50 -13.94
N PHE A 11 -17.67 -14.10 -12.81
CA PHE A 11 -17.51 -15.51 -12.49
C PHE A 11 -18.78 -16.06 -11.82
N PRO A 12 -19.90 -16.19 -12.58
CA PRO A 12 -21.22 -16.52 -12.01
C PRO A 12 -21.31 -17.89 -11.34
N ASP A 13 -20.34 -18.78 -11.61
CA ASP A 13 -20.16 -20.07 -10.92
C ASP A 13 -19.66 -19.93 -9.48
N TYR A 14 -19.42 -18.72 -8.99
CA TYR A 14 -18.80 -18.45 -7.70
C TYR A 14 -19.50 -17.31 -6.95
N ALA A 15 -19.45 -17.37 -5.63
CA ALA A 15 -19.87 -16.31 -4.73
C ALA A 15 -18.77 -15.94 -3.75
N VAL A 16 -18.76 -14.67 -3.35
CA VAL A 16 -17.90 -14.11 -2.31
C VAL A 16 -18.74 -13.70 -1.11
N SER A 17 -18.22 -13.92 0.10
CA SER A 17 -18.89 -13.53 1.34
C SER A 17 -18.38 -12.20 1.90
N ASN A 18 -19.20 -11.55 2.73
CA ASN A 18 -18.80 -10.36 3.48
C ASN A 18 -17.68 -10.61 4.49
N LEU A 19 -17.38 -11.88 4.79
CA LEU A 19 -16.26 -12.29 5.65
C LEU A 19 -14.98 -12.61 4.86
N GLY A 20 -14.99 -12.43 3.54
CA GLY A 20 -13.83 -12.68 2.69
C GLY A 20 -13.63 -14.14 2.31
N GLN A 21 -14.68 -14.97 2.34
CA GLN A 21 -14.64 -16.32 1.80
C GLN A 21 -15.13 -16.35 0.35
N VAL A 22 -14.63 -17.31 -0.43
CA VAL A 22 -15.10 -17.53 -1.81
C VAL A 22 -15.53 -18.97 -1.95
N LYS A 23 -16.72 -19.20 -2.51
CA LYS A 23 -17.26 -20.54 -2.71
C LYS A 23 -17.73 -20.75 -4.13
N ARG A 24 -17.75 -22.00 -4.54
CA ARG A 24 -18.35 -22.45 -5.81
C ARG A 24 -19.87 -22.60 -5.66
N LEU A 25 -20.62 -22.20 -6.67
CA LEU A 25 -22.08 -22.31 -6.74
C LEU A 25 -22.55 -23.48 -7.61
N THR A 26 -21.76 -23.88 -8.60
CA THR A 26 -22.14 -24.95 -9.55
C THR A 26 -21.28 -26.20 -9.38
N SER A 27 -21.87 -27.38 -9.55
CA SER A 27 -21.12 -28.64 -9.53
C SER A 27 -20.56 -28.98 -10.91
N ARG A 28 -19.39 -29.61 -10.95
CA ARG A 28 -18.74 -30.20 -12.13
C ARG A 28 -18.20 -31.58 -11.76
N THR A 29 -17.73 -32.35 -12.74
CA THR A 29 -17.24 -33.72 -12.54
C THR A 29 -16.27 -33.87 -11.36
N CYS A 30 -15.37 -32.90 -11.17
CA CYS A 30 -14.37 -32.90 -10.10
C CYS A 30 -14.53 -31.77 -9.06
N ALA A 31 -15.69 -31.08 -9.02
CA ALA A 31 -15.91 -29.97 -8.11
C ALA A 31 -17.37 -29.88 -7.65
N LYS A 32 -17.61 -29.64 -6.36
CA LYS A 32 -18.97 -29.59 -5.80
C LYS A 32 -19.41 -28.15 -5.52
N ALA A 33 -20.68 -27.86 -5.76
CA ALA A 33 -21.31 -26.65 -5.26
C ALA A 33 -21.18 -26.56 -3.72
N GLY A 34 -21.02 -25.35 -3.20
CA GLY A 34 -20.81 -25.08 -1.78
C GLY A 34 -19.37 -25.20 -1.29
N THR A 35 -18.44 -25.78 -2.08
CA THR A 35 -17.03 -25.88 -1.69
C THR A 35 -16.40 -24.49 -1.55
N ILE A 36 -15.82 -24.22 -0.37
CA ILE A 36 -14.98 -23.04 -0.12
C ILE A 36 -13.63 -23.22 -0.82
N LEU A 37 -13.22 -22.21 -1.58
CA LEU A 37 -11.96 -22.23 -2.31
C LEU A 37 -10.79 -21.98 -1.35
N LYS A 38 -9.69 -22.70 -1.58
CA LYS A 38 -8.43 -22.47 -0.88
C LYS A 38 -7.85 -21.11 -1.31
N GLN A 39 -7.65 -20.24 -0.34
CA GLN A 39 -6.96 -18.97 -0.54
C GLN A 39 -5.45 -19.17 -0.43
N ALA A 40 -4.70 -18.40 -1.22
CA ALA A 40 -3.25 -18.41 -1.17
C ALA A 40 -2.67 -16.99 -1.31
N TRP A 41 -1.55 -16.75 -0.63
CA TRP A 41 -0.82 -15.50 -0.72
C TRP A 41 -0.22 -15.33 -2.12
N ARG A 42 -0.34 -14.12 -2.69
CA ARG A 42 0.20 -13.73 -4.01
C ARG A 42 0.77 -12.31 -3.96
N GLY A 43 1.80 -12.05 -4.76
CA GLY A 43 2.37 -10.70 -4.93
C GLY A 43 3.20 -10.19 -3.74
N GLY A 44 3.56 -11.04 -2.79
CA GLY A 44 4.48 -10.68 -1.71
C GLY A 44 5.92 -10.51 -2.20
N ARG A 45 6.69 -9.65 -1.53
CA ARG A 45 8.12 -9.42 -1.80
C ARG A 45 8.88 -9.34 -0.48
N GLY A 46 10.00 -10.08 -0.38
CA GLY A 46 10.79 -10.15 0.85
C GLY A 46 9.94 -10.62 2.04
N THR A 47 9.92 -9.82 3.11
CA THR A 47 9.15 -10.08 4.34
C THR A 47 7.67 -9.68 4.23
N HIS A 48 7.27 -8.95 3.20
CA HIS A 48 5.89 -8.49 3.04
C HIS A 48 5.03 -9.59 2.41
N LYS A 49 4.03 -10.04 3.18
CA LYS A 49 2.94 -10.88 2.66
C LYS A 49 2.12 -10.01 1.70
N GLY A 50 1.88 -10.50 0.50
CA GLY A 50 1.08 -9.78 -0.51
C GLY A 50 -0.40 -9.83 -0.17
N TYR A 51 -1.23 -10.27 -1.11
CA TYR A 51 -2.68 -10.37 -0.91
C TYR A 51 -3.16 -11.82 -1.01
N LEU A 52 -4.20 -12.16 -0.25
CA LEU A 52 -4.92 -13.42 -0.42
C LEU A 52 -5.66 -13.40 -1.77
N ALA A 53 -5.53 -14.50 -2.51
CA ALA A 53 -6.13 -14.69 -3.81
C ALA A 53 -6.69 -16.11 -3.96
N VAL A 54 -7.60 -16.26 -4.92
CA VAL A 54 -8.22 -17.53 -5.31
C VAL A 54 -8.14 -17.73 -6.82
N ASP A 55 -8.08 -18.97 -7.26
CA ASP A 55 -8.14 -19.31 -8.68
C ASP A 55 -9.57 -19.62 -9.09
N LEU A 56 -10.15 -18.75 -9.91
CA LEU A 56 -11.48 -18.91 -10.49
C LEU A 56 -11.36 -19.49 -11.90
N CYS A 57 -12.34 -20.26 -12.35
CA CYS A 57 -12.35 -20.86 -13.67
C CYS A 57 -13.62 -20.48 -14.42
N ARG A 58 -13.47 -19.94 -15.63
CA ARG A 58 -14.55 -19.60 -16.54
C ARG A 58 -14.18 -20.06 -17.94
N ASP A 59 -15.10 -20.73 -18.62
CA ASP A 59 -14.91 -21.22 -20.00
C ASP A 59 -13.62 -22.02 -20.20
N GLY A 60 -13.28 -22.84 -19.20
CA GLY A 60 -12.07 -23.68 -19.20
C GLY A 60 -10.76 -22.96 -18.87
N ARG A 61 -10.77 -21.64 -18.67
CA ARG A 61 -9.59 -20.83 -18.35
C ARG A 61 -9.56 -20.46 -16.87
N LYS A 62 -8.41 -20.62 -16.23
CA LYS A 62 -8.17 -20.21 -14.85
C LYS A 62 -7.70 -18.75 -14.81
N SER A 63 -8.21 -17.99 -13.84
CA SER A 63 -7.76 -16.64 -13.51
C SER A 63 -7.58 -16.50 -12.01
N THR A 64 -6.43 -15.96 -11.58
CA THR A 64 -6.16 -15.67 -10.17
C THR A 64 -6.74 -14.31 -9.81
N GLN A 65 -7.70 -14.27 -8.90
CA GLN A 65 -8.37 -13.05 -8.44
C GLN A 65 -8.03 -12.77 -6.97
N SER A 66 -7.70 -11.52 -6.65
CA SER A 66 -7.49 -11.10 -5.27
C SER A 66 -8.79 -11.05 -4.48
N VAL A 67 -8.80 -11.61 -3.27
CA VAL A 67 -10.01 -11.73 -2.45
C VAL A 67 -10.54 -10.35 -2.05
N HIS A 68 -9.67 -9.44 -1.61
CA HIS A 68 -10.08 -8.09 -1.25
C HIS A 68 -10.77 -7.34 -2.41
N VAL A 69 -10.32 -7.52 -3.66
CA VAL A 69 -10.98 -6.93 -4.83
C VAL A 69 -12.37 -7.50 -5.00
N LEU A 70 -12.50 -8.83 -4.98
CA LEU A 70 -13.79 -9.51 -5.14
C LEU A 70 -14.80 -9.06 -4.07
N VAL A 71 -14.37 -8.98 -2.81
CA VAL A 71 -15.22 -8.51 -1.70
C VAL A 71 -15.60 -7.04 -1.92
N THR A 72 -14.63 -6.18 -2.26
CA THR A 72 -14.90 -4.75 -2.44
C THR A 72 -15.89 -4.51 -3.58
N GLU A 73 -15.70 -5.18 -4.73
CA GLU A 73 -16.62 -5.06 -5.86
C GLU A 73 -18.03 -5.58 -5.54
N ALA A 74 -18.11 -6.70 -4.79
CA ALA A 74 -19.39 -7.29 -4.45
C ALA A 74 -20.18 -6.46 -3.43
N PHE A 75 -19.52 -5.89 -2.42
CA PHE A 75 -20.19 -5.22 -1.29
C PHE A 75 -20.21 -3.69 -1.40
N HIS A 76 -19.24 -3.10 -2.10
CA HIS A 76 -19.10 -1.65 -2.30
C HIS A 76 -19.29 -1.19 -3.75
N GLY A 77 -19.73 -2.10 -4.62
CA GLY A 77 -20.00 -1.83 -6.03
C GLY A 77 -18.75 -1.87 -6.90
N LYS A 78 -18.97 -1.84 -8.23
CA LYS A 78 -17.88 -1.90 -9.22
C LYS A 78 -16.83 -0.82 -8.96
N ARG A 79 -15.57 -1.19 -9.20
CA ARG A 79 -14.42 -0.30 -9.06
C ARG A 79 -14.64 1.02 -9.78
N PRO A 80 -14.70 2.16 -9.06
CA PRO A 80 -14.70 3.47 -9.68
C PRO A 80 -13.36 3.75 -10.37
N GLU A 81 -13.37 4.59 -11.41
CA GLU A 81 -12.16 4.97 -12.12
C GLU A 81 -11.13 5.61 -11.18
N GLY A 82 -9.86 5.23 -11.32
CA GLY A 82 -8.76 5.76 -10.52
C GLY A 82 -8.74 5.34 -9.04
N MET A 83 -9.66 4.48 -8.59
CA MET A 83 -9.70 3.99 -7.21
C MET A 83 -9.03 2.64 -7.04
N VAL A 84 -8.60 2.32 -5.82
CA VAL A 84 -8.03 1.03 -5.39
C VAL A 84 -8.71 0.59 -4.10
N PRO A 85 -8.82 -0.71 -3.82
CA PRO A 85 -9.29 -1.15 -2.52
C PRO A 85 -8.27 -0.77 -1.43
N ASN A 86 -8.77 -0.36 -0.27
CA ASN A 86 -7.98 -0.04 0.92
C ASN A 86 -8.45 -0.91 2.09
N HIS A 87 -7.49 -1.44 2.87
CA HIS A 87 -7.73 -2.10 4.15
C HIS A 87 -7.63 -1.05 5.25
N GLN A 88 -8.76 -0.75 5.91
CA GLN A 88 -8.81 0.32 6.92
C GLN A 88 -7.87 0.05 8.10
N ASP A 89 -7.73 -1.21 8.52
CA ASP A 89 -6.81 -1.63 9.58
C ASP A 89 -5.36 -1.87 9.12
N GLY A 90 -5.10 -1.81 7.81
CA GLY A 90 -3.78 -2.10 7.23
C GLY A 90 -3.40 -3.58 7.16
N ASP A 91 -4.26 -4.51 7.58
CA ASP A 91 -3.99 -5.95 7.51
C ASP A 91 -4.54 -6.54 6.20
N THR A 92 -3.65 -6.93 5.30
CA THR A 92 -4.00 -7.53 4.00
C THR A 92 -4.65 -8.92 4.11
N ALA A 93 -4.65 -9.54 5.30
CA ALA A 93 -5.40 -10.75 5.59
C ALA A 93 -6.88 -10.49 5.93
N ASN A 94 -7.21 -9.31 6.46
CA ASN A 94 -8.55 -8.97 6.93
C ASN A 94 -9.46 -8.51 5.77
N ASN A 95 -9.95 -9.47 5.01
CA ASN A 95 -10.80 -9.23 3.83
C ASN A 95 -12.30 -9.11 4.16
N ARG A 96 -12.65 -8.68 5.37
CA ARG A 96 -14.05 -8.39 5.71
C ARG A 96 -14.53 -7.18 4.92
N ALA A 97 -15.74 -7.24 4.38
CA ALA A 97 -16.33 -6.12 3.63
C ALA A 97 -16.34 -4.83 4.46
N SER A 98 -16.60 -4.92 5.77
CA SER A 98 -16.56 -3.77 6.69
C SER A 98 -15.18 -3.14 6.87
N ASN A 99 -14.11 -3.87 6.58
CA ASN A 99 -12.72 -3.39 6.66
C ASN A 99 -12.21 -2.84 5.31
N LEU A 100 -12.97 -3.03 4.24
CA LEU A 100 -12.58 -2.65 2.89
C LEU A 100 -13.33 -1.39 2.45
N GLU A 101 -12.66 -0.53 1.70
CA GLU A 101 -13.27 0.64 1.06
C GLU A 101 -12.57 0.93 -0.27
N TRP A 102 -13.24 1.71 -1.13
CA TRP A 102 -12.57 2.33 -2.28
C TRP A 102 -11.81 3.59 -1.83
N ALA A 103 -10.55 3.71 -2.23
CA ALA A 103 -9.73 4.88 -1.98
C ALA A 103 -9.00 5.32 -3.25
N THR A 104 -8.67 6.59 -3.35
CA THR A 104 -7.69 7.05 -4.35
C THR A 104 -6.30 6.55 -3.97
N GLN A 105 -5.40 6.48 -4.96
CA GLN A 105 -4.01 6.09 -4.70
C GLN A 105 -3.33 7.01 -3.66
N SER A 106 -3.59 8.33 -3.74
CA SER A 106 -3.04 9.31 -2.79
C SER A 106 -3.55 9.09 -1.36
N ARG A 107 -4.85 8.83 -1.20
CA ARG A 107 -5.45 8.54 0.10
C ARG A 107 -4.91 7.24 0.68
N ASN A 108 -4.77 6.19 -0.12
CA ASN A 108 -4.22 4.90 0.32
C ASN A 108 -2.77 5.06 0.82
N VAL A 109 -1.95 5.82 0.09
CA VAL A 109 -0.56 6.12 0.51
C VAL A 109 -0.54 6.93 1.80
N GLN A 110 -1.36 7.98 1.91
CA GLN A 110 -1.43 8.79 3.12
C GLN A 110 -1.89 7.96 4.32
N HIS A 111 -2.95 7.15 4.15
CA HIS A 111 -3.44 6.23 5.18
C HIS A 111 -2.32 5.32 5.68
N ALA A 112 -1.54 4.71 4.77
CA ALA A 112 -0.41 3.87 5.14
C ALA A 112 0.66 4.61 5.97
N TYR A 113 0.87 5.91 5.75
CA TYR A 113 1.72 6.73 6.62
C TYR A 113 1.06 6.97 7.99
N ASP A 114 -0.23 7.30 8.00
CA ASP A 114 -0.98 7.63 9.22
C ASP A 114 -1.05 6.45 10.19
N ILE A 115 -1.20 5.23 9.68
CA ILE A 115 -1.22 3.99 10.48
C ILE A 115 0.17 3.36 10.67
N GLY A 116 1.23 4.01 10.19
CA GLY A 116 2.61 3.59 10.41
C GLY A 116 3.08 2.38 9.60
N LEU A 117 2.39 2.02 8.52
CA LEU A 117 2.83 0.97 7.58
C LEU A 117 3.97 1.46 6.66
N SER A 118 4.07 2.77 6.45
CA SER A 118 5.16 3.39 5.70
C SER A 118 5.90 4.39 6.57
N ASP A 119 7.19 4.17 6.78
CA ASP A 119 8.05 5.03 7.59
C ASP A 119 9.37 5.39 6.88
N ALA A 120 9.38 5.26 5.55
CA ALA A 120 10.53 5.57 4.70
C ALA A 120 10.84 7.07 4.77
N LYS A 121 11.68 7.43 5.74
CA LYS A 121 12.15 8.78 6.04
C LYS A 121 13.67 8.82 5.98
N GLY A 122 14.20 9.99 5.67
CA GLY A 122 15.64 10.19 5.57
C GLY A 122 16.27 9.21 4.57
N GLU A 123 17.34 8.53 4.97
CA GLU A 123 18.08 7.58 4.13
C GLU A 123 17.25 6.39 3.66
N ARG A 124 16.21 6.01 4.43
CA ARG A 124 15.32 4.90 4.06
C ARG A 124 14.38 5.26 2.92
N ASN A 125 14.26 6.55 2.58
CA ASN A 125 13.56 6.96 1.39
C ASN A 125 14.44 6.65 0.17
N GLY A 126 13.97 5.77 -0.73
CA GLY A 126 14.70 5.40 -1.95
C GLY A 126 14.95 6.56 -2.93
N GLN A 127 14.33 7.72 -2.72
CA GLN A 127 14.57 8.96 -3.46
C GLN A 127 15.48 9.95 -2.71
N ALA A 128 16.01 9.58 -1.54
CA ALA A 128 16.90 10.43 -0.78
C ALA A 128 18.23 10.64 -1.53
N LYS A 129 18.55 11.91 -1.79
CA LYS A 129 19.83 12.31 -2.39
C LYS A 129 20.95 12.53 -1.37
N LEU A 130 20.60 12.51 -0.09
CA LEU A 130 21.48 12.84 1.02
C LEU A 130 21.44 11.71 2.05
N THR A 131 22.57 11.50 2.69
CA THR A 131 22.73 10.66 3.87
C THR A 131 22.53 11.48 5.16
N GLU A 132 22.28 10.82 6.29
CA GLU A 132 22.32 11.43 7.61
C GLU A 132 23.68 12.09 7.86
N ARG A 133 24.77 11.47 7.37
CA ARG A 133 26.12 12.04 7.42
C ARG A 133 26.23 13.35 6.64
N ASP A 134 25.66 13.42 5.43
CA ASP A 134 25.63 14.65 4.64
C ASP A 134 24.81 15.73 5.34
N VAL A 135 23.68 15.38 5.93
CA VAL A 135 22.82 16.29 6.69
C VAL A 135 23.57 16.88 7.90
N ILE A 136 24.31 16.05 8.65
CA ILE A 136 25.15 16.50 9.76
C ILE A 136 26.24 17.45 9.26
N ALA A 137 26.93 17.09 8.17
CA ALA A 137 27.99 17.92 7.59
C ALA A 137 27.45 19.29 7.11
N ILE A 138 26.30 19.31 6.43
CA ILE A 138 25.63 20.55 5.99
C ILE A 138 25.34 21.47 7.19
N ARG A 139 24.83 20.92 8.29
CA ARG A 139 24.53 21.70 9.50
C ARG A 139 25.78 22.23 10.18
N GLN A 140 26.86 21.45 10.22
CA GLN A 140 28.15 21.87 10.79
C GLN A 140 28.87 22.92 9.93
N LEU A 141 28.67 22.91 8.61
CA LEU A 141 29.26 23.88 7.68
C LEU A 141 28.58 25.26 7.72
N SER A 142 27.37 25.36 8.27
CA SER A 142 26.67 26.64 8.41
C SER A 142 27.31 27.48 9.52
N THR A 143 27.70 28.70 9.16
CA THR A 143 28.32 29.67 10.06
C THR A 143 27.45 30.92 10.27
N GLY A 144 26.28 30.98 9.61
CA GLY A 144 25.39 32.15 9.62
C GLY A 144 25.82 33.26 8.65
N ARG A 145 26.80 33.02 7.77
CA ARG A 145 27.30 34.03 6.84
C ARG A 145 26.43 34.15 5.60
N ARG A 146 26.27 35.37 5.10
CA ARG A 146 25.53 35.64 3.86
C ARG A 146 26.18 34.93 2.68
N GLY A 147 25.39 34.17 1.91
CA GLY A 147 25.84 33.47 0.71
C GLY A 147 26.37 32.05 0.94
N GLU A 148 26.50 31.58 2.19
CA GLU A 148 27.02 30.24 2.48
C GLU A 148 26.12 29.12 1.95
N PHE A 149 24.80 29.33 1.92
CA PHE A 149 23.86 28.32 1.42
C PHE A 149 24.08 27.98 -0.06
N THR A 150 24.53 28.93 -0.88
CA THR A 150 24.86 28.70 -2.29
C THR A 150 26.09 27.81 -2.44
N ALA A 151 27.12 28.06 -1.63
CA ALA A 151 28.35 27.26 -1.66
C ALA A 151 28.09 25.83 -1.18
N ILE A 152 27.38 25.68 -0.05
CA ILE A 152 26.99 24.38 0.51
C ILE A 152 26.08 23.63 -0.48
N ALA A 153 25.08 24.30 -1.06
CA ALA A 153 24.19 23.71 -2.07
C ALA A 153 24.97 23.12 -3.25
N LYS A 154 25.96 23.87 -3.77
CA LYS A 154 26.81 23.41 -4.88
C LYS A 154 27.67 22.20 -4.49
N GLN A 155 28.19 22.17 -3.27
CA GLN A 155 29.02 21.07 -2.76
C GLN A 155 28.25 19.75 -2.68
N PHE A 156 26.99 19.79 -2.24
CA PHE A 156 26.15 18.60 -2.04
C PHE A 156 25.19 18.32 -3.22
N GLY A 157 25.23 19.12 -4.29
CA GLY A 157 24.37 18.94 -5.47
C GLY A 157 22.88 19.16 -5.19
N ILE A 158 22.54 20.03 -4.23
CA ILE A 158 21.17 20.33 -3.80
C ILE A 158 20.79 21.80 -4.07
N SER A 159 19.53 22.17 -3.84
CA SER A 159 19.09 23.56 -3.97
C SER A 159 19.41 24.39 -2.73
N GLN A 160 19.61 25.71 -2.89
CA GLN A 160 19.78 26.64 -1.77
C GLN A 160 18.62 26.56 -0.76
N ARG A 161 17.39 26.36 -1.26
CA ARG A 161 16.18 26.18 -0.44
C ARG A 161 16.29 24.93 0.43
N GLN A 162 16.70 23.81 -0.16
CA GLN A 162 16.88 22.54 0.54
C GLN A 162 17.99 22.63 1.60
N THR A 163 19.11 23.29 1.28
CA THR A 163 20.17 23.60 2.25
C THR A 163 19.63 24.39 3.45
N ALA A 164 18.86 25.46 3.19
CA ALA A 164 18.26 26.26 4.25
C ALA A 164 17.25 25.45 5.09
N ASP A 165 16.43 24.60 4.48
CA ASP A 165 15.49 23.74 5.20
C ASP A 165 16.20 22.70 6.08
N ILE A 166 17.36 22.17 5.65
CA ILE A 166 18.18 21.25 6.44
C ILE A 166 18.81 21.97 7.65
N ILE A 167 19.37 23.16 7.43
CA ILE A 167 20.02 23.98 8.49
C ILE A 167 18.99 24.41 9.53
N HIS A 168 17.81 24.87 9.10
CA HIS A 168 16.72 25.28 9.98
C HIS A 168 15.87 24.11 10.51
N ARG A 169 16.30 22.86 10.30
CA ARG A 169 15.63 21.63 10.76
C ARG A 169 14.17 21.47 10.27
N LYS A 170 13.79 22.17 9.20
CA LYS A 170 12.51 21.96 8.50
C LYS A 170 12.53 20.66 7.69
N ALA A 171 13.70 20.29 7.18
CA ALA A 171 13.97 18.99 6.57
C ALA A 171 14.89 18.15 7.48
N TRP A 172 14.69 16.83 7.45
CA TRP A 172 15.41 15.87 8.30
C TRP A 172 15.37 16.19 9.81
N PRO A 173 14.19 16.46 10.41
CA PRO A 173 14.08 16.86 11.82
C PRO A 173 14.52 15.76 12.80
N HIS A 174 14.51 14.50 12.35
CA HIS A 174 14.92 13.33 13.14
C HIS A 174 16.44 13.14 13.24
N VAL A 175 17.22 13.76 12.35
CA VAL A 175 18.69 13.69 12.40
C VAL A 175 19.17 14.73 13.40
N GLY A 176 20.08 14.36 14.29
CA GLY A 176 20.77 15.28 15.21
C GLY A 176 21.89 16.07 14.52
N GLY A 177 22.71 16.76 15.30
CA GLY A 177 23.91 17.44 14.79
C GLY A 177 23.67 18.89 14.36
N GLY A 178 24.38 19.79 15.04
CA GLY A 178 24.25 21.25 14.99
C GLY A 178 24.44 21.74 16.42
N ALA A 179 25.37 22.67 16.62
CA ALA A 179 25.66 23.29 17.92
C ALA A 179 24.40 23.90 18.55
#